data_AF-A0AAJ2A728-F1
#
_entry.id   AF-A0AAJ2A728-F1
#
_cell.length_a   1.000
_cell.length_b   1.000
_cell.length_c   1.000
_cell.angle_alpha   90.00
_cell.angle_beta   90.00
_cell.angle_gamma   90.00
#
_symmetry.space_group_name_H-M   'P 1'
#
loop_
_entity.id
_entity.type
_entity.pdbx_description
1 polymer ?
#
loop_
_entity_poly.entity_id
_entity_poly.type
_entity_poly.pdbx_seq_one_letter_code
_entity_poly.pdbx_strand_id
1 'polypeptide(L)'
;MNKFQYSDGEVESASWAKYVKSNGGIFCPRGDRPVQIYREYDAHLGQYGEPVGDCVKGLEARGIRFEQDGIVLREKFVSIVVRTNRHTWTIAPRVASDAENDLTRHSSRKSWELGLGLAREARPWTCVNNCTQSQTP
;
A
#
# COMPACT_ATOMS: atom_id res chain seq x y z
N MET A 1 14.05 1.44 -10.37
CA MET A 1 13.53 2.64 -9.66
C MET A 1 12.15 2.91 -10.23
N ASN A 2 11.08 2.55 -9.50
CA ASN A 2 9.71 2.65 -10.02
C ASN A 2 9.14 4.01 -9.58
N LYS A 3 9.35 5.05 -10.39
CA LYS A 3 8.63 6.31 -10.23
C LYS A 3 7.24 6.07 -10.79
N PHE A 4 6.20 6.30 -9.98
CA PHE A 4 4.84 6.48 -10.50
C PHE A 4 4.94 7.59 -11.56
N GLN A 5 4.85 7.23 -12.83
CA GLN A 5 4.75 8.20 -13.90
C GLN A 5 3.33 8.74 -13.82
N TYR A 6 3.19 9.97 -13.33
CA TYR A 6 1.96 10.72 -13.48
C TYR A 6 1.82 11.00 -14.98
N SER A 7 0.77 10.47 -15.61
CA SER A 7 0.38 10.90 -16.95
C SER A 7 0.07 12.38 -16.90
N ASP A 8 0.69 13.17 -17.77
CA ASP A 8 0.55 14.63 -17.85
C ASP A 8 -0.92 15.05 -17.90
N GLY A 9 -1.41 15.51 -16.77
CA GLY A 9 -2.75 16.02 -16.55
C GLY A 9 -2.78 16.60 -15.14
N GLU A 10 -2.42 17.88 -15.06
CA GLU A 10 -2.40 18.76 -13.88
C GLU A 10 -2.42 18.05 -12.52
N VAL A 11 -1.24 17.92 -11.89
CA VAL A 11 -1.15 17.56 -10.47
C VAL A 11 -1.66 18.75 -9.66
N GLU A 12 -2.98 18.86 -9.49
CA GLU A 12 -3.53 19.74 -8.48
C GLU A 12 -2.90 19.38 -7.14
N SER A 13 -2.43 20.40 -6.41
CA SER A 13 -1.94 20.20 -5.05
C SER A 13 -3.05 19.60 -4.19
N ALA A 14 -2.65 18.75 -3.23
CA ALA A 14 -3.59 18.12 -2.32
C ALA A 14 -4.42 19.19 -1.59
N SER A 15 -5.70 19.34 -1.97
CA SER A 15 -6.60 20.33 -1.41
C SER A 15 -7.42 19.73 -0.27
N TRP A 16 -7.14 20.15 0.96
CA TRP A 16 -7.90 19.75 2.14
C TRP A 16 -9.38 20.11 2.03
N ALA A 17 -9.69 21.29 1.50
CA ALA A 17 -11.07 21.74 1.33
C ALA A 17 -11.85 20.84 0.36
N LYS A 18 -11.24 20.42 -0.76
CA LYS A 18 -11.86 19.48 -1.68
C LYS A 18 -12.11 18.13 -1.00
N TYR A 19 -11.14 17.62 -0.24
CA TYR A 19 -11.30 16.38 0.51
C TYR A 19 -12.47 16.43 1.51
N VAL A 20 -12.54 17.49 2.32
CA VAL A 20 -13.63 17.66 3.30
C VAL A 20 -14.98 17.77 2.59
N LYS A 21 -15.06 18.53 1.50
CA LYS A 21 -16.27 18.66 0.68
C LYS A 21 -16.71 17.32 0.09
N SER A 22 -15.79 16.54 -0.48
CA SER A 22 -16.08 15.21 -1.02
C SER A 22 -16.55 14.21 0.05
N ASN A 23 -16.17 14.41 1.31
CA ASN A 23 -16.64 13.61 2.45
C ASN A 23 -17.98 14.11 3.03
N GLY A 24 -18.67 15.04 2.37
CA GLY A 24 -19.95 15.58 2.83
C GLY A 24 -19.84 16.81 3.73
N GLY A 25 -18.63 17.37 3.90
CA GLY A 25 -18.38 18.56 4.71
C GLY A 25 -18.04 18.28 6.18
N ILE A 26 -17.77 19.35 6.93
CA ILE A 26 -17.32 19.26 8.34
C ILE A 26 -18.38 18.70 9.29
N PHE A 27 -19.65 18.84 8.95
CA PHE A 27 -20.78 18.40 9.78
C PHE A 27 -21.28 16.99 9.45
N CYS A 28 -20.73 16.33 8.42
CA CYS A 28 -21.17 15.01 8.03
C CYS A 28 -20.72 13.95 9.06
N PRO A 29 -21.66 13.22 9.70
CA PRO A 29 -21.32 12.12 10.60
C PRO A 29 -20.49 11.07 9.87
N ARG A 30 -19.64 10.36 10.62
CA ARG A 30 -18.75 9.35 10.01
C ARG A 30 -19.51 8.24 9.27
N GLY A 31 -20.68 7.84 9.76
CA GLY A 31 -21.52 6.82 9.13
C GLY A 31 -22.16 7.26 7.82
N ASP A 32 -22.30 8.56 7.60
CA ASP A 32 -23.03 9.13 6.46
C ASP A 32 -22.09 9.71 5.40
N ARG A 33 -20.76 9.56 5.57
CA ARG A 33 -19.82 10.08 4.58
C ARG A 33 -20.03 9.40 3.23
N PRO A 34 -20.03 10.15 2.11
CA PRO A 34 -20.10 9.63 0.76
C PRO A 34 -19.05 8.58 0.43
N VAL A 35 -17.83 8.72 0.99
CA VAL A 35 -16.71 7.80 0.77
C VAL A 35 -16.50 6.96 2.03
N GLN A 36 -16.57 5.64 1.87
CA GLN A 36 -16.42 4.65 2.95
C GLN A 36 -15.44 3.55 2.55
N ILE A 37 -14.97 2.82 3.56
CA ILE A 37 -14.22 1.59 3.34
C ILE A 37 -15.22 0.50 2.97
N TYR A 38 -15.01 -0.15 1.82
CA TYR A 38 -15.79 -1.31 1.43
C TYR A 38 -15.25 -2.56 2.14
N ARG A 39 -16.12 -3.20 2.92
CA ARG A 39 -15.83 -4.43 3.65
C ARG A 39 -16.68 -5.56 3.12
N GLU A 40 -16.09 -6.73 3.04
CA GLU A 40 -16.77 -7.97 2.66
C GLU A 40 -16.47 -9.01 3.74
N TYR A 41 -17.51 -9.71 4.18
CA TYR A 41 -17.35 -10.78 5.16
C TYR A 41 -16.59 -11.94 4.53
N ASP A 42 -15.58 -12.43 5.23
CA ASP A 42 -14.72 -13.51 4.78
C ASP A 42 -14.78 -14.68 5.77
N ALA A 43 -15.36 -15.79 5.32
CA ALA A 43 -15.63 -16.97 6.14
C ALA A 43 -14.45 -17.94 6.25
N HIS A 44 -13.35 -17.69 5.53
CA HIS A 44 -12.16 -18.54 5.64
C HIS A 44 -11.65 -18.53 7.08
N LEU A 45 -11.15 -19.68 7.52
CA LEU A 45 -10.58 -19.82 8.84
C LEU A 45 -9.22 -19.12 8.88
N GLY A 46 -9.08 -18.22 9.85
CA GLY A 46 -7.81 -17.59 10.17
C GLY A 46 -6.85 -18.55 10.88
N GLN A 47 -5.70 -18.02 11.28
CA GLN A 47 -4.66 -18.75 12.00
C GLN A 47 -5.17 -19.45 13.28
N TYR A 48 -6.24 -18.93 13.89
CA TYR A 48 -6.80 -19.42 15.14
C TYR A 48 -8.06 -20.29 14.98
N GLY A 49 -8.43 -20.66 13.74
CA GLY A 49 -9.59 -21.51 13.48
C GLY A 49 -10.95 -20.82 13.58
N GLU A 50 -10.97 -19.49 13.72
CA GLU A 50 -12.17 -18.65 13.63
C GLU A 50 -12.29 -18.00 12.25
N PRO A 51 -13.51 -17.67 11.77
CA PRO A 51 -13.67 -16.94 10.52
C PRO A 51 -13.03 -15.55 10.62
N VAL A 52 -12.35 -15.11 9.57
CA VAL A 52 -11.66 -13.81 9.56
C VAL A 52 -12.62 -12.63 9.71
N GLY A 53 -13.87 -12.78 9.24
CA GLY A 53 -14.90 -11.77 9.41
C GLY A 53 -14.75 -10.61 8.43
N ASP A 54 -15.03 -9.39 8.88
CA ASP A 54 -15.06 -8.21 8.01
C ASP A 54 -13.68 -7.82 7.48
N CYS A 55 -13.43 -8.15 6.22
CA CYS A 55 -12.19 -7.81 5.53
C CYS A 55 -12.35 -6.55 4.68
N VAL A 56 -11.35 -5.66 4.72
CA VAL A 56 -11.28 -4.54 3.78
C VAL A 56 -10.96 -5.05 2.38
N LYS A 57 -11.89 -4.87 1.44
CA LYS A 57 -11.75 -5.29 0.03
C LYS A 57 -11.79 -4.12 -0.96
N GLY A 58 -12.01 -2.89 -0.50
CA GLY A 58 -12.10 -1.75 -1.40
C GLY A 58 -12.51 -0.44 -0.75
N LEU A 59 -12.96 0.48 -1.59
CA LEU A 59 -13.63 1.72 -1.24
C LEU A 59 -15.02 1.74 -1.85
N GLU A 60 -15.99 2.27 -1.12
CA GLU A 60 -17.33 2.56 -1.62
C GLU A 60 -17.50 4.09 -1.71
N ALA A 61 -17.99 4.58 -2.84
CA ALA A 61 -18.33 5.98 -3.04
C ALA A 61 -19.80 6.10 -3.44
N ARG A 62 -20.56 6.89 -2.70
CA ARG A 62 -21.98 7.17 -2.94
C ARG A 62 -22.14 8.63 -3.32
N GLY A 63 -22.95 8.92 -4.31
CA GLY A 63 -23.18 10.32 -4.70
C GLY A 63 -24.11 10.46 -5.89
N ILE A 64 -24.32 11.71 -6.30
CA ILE A 64 -25.12 12.03 -7.47
C ILE A 64 -24.18 12.06 -8.68
N ARG A 65 -24.51 11.26 -9.69
CA ARG A 65 -23.91 11.33 -11.01
C ARG A 65 -24.89 12.00 -11.95
N PHE A 66 -24.39 12.99 -12.68
CA PHE A 66 -25.14 13.62 -13.76
C PHE A 66 -24.90 12.82 -15.04
N GLU A 67 -25.99 12.39 -15.66
CA GLU A 67 -25.98 11.68 -16.94
C GLU A 67 -26.68 12.56 -17.98
N GLN A 68 -26.07 12.72 -19.15
CA GLN A 68 -26.61 13.52 -20.22
C GLN A 68 -27.25 12.61 -21.28
N ASP A 69 -28.58 12.53 -21.29
CA ASP A 69 -29.36 11.85 -22.33
C ASP A 69 -29.69 12.86 -23.44
N GLY A 70 -28.67 13.24 -24.22
CA GLY A 70 -28.80 14.23 -25.29
C GLY A 70 -29.02 15.66 -24.76
N ILE A 71 -30.28 16.10 -24.68
CA ILE A 71 -30.67 17.47 -24.26
C ILE A 71 -30.92 17.55 -22.74
N VAL A 72 -31.35 16.45 -22.11
CA VAL A 72 -31.76 16.47 -20.70
C VAL A 72 -30.62 15.98 -19.81
N LEU A 73 -30.24 16.80 -18.84
CA LEU A 73 -29.37 16.42 -17.74
C LEU A 73 -30.21 15.70 -16.68
N ARG A 74 -29.88 14.45 -16.35
CA ARG A 74 -30.54 13.67 -15.30
C ARG A 74 -29.61 13.46 -14.13
N GLU A 75 -30.15 13.63 -12.92
CA GLU A 75 -29.48 13.31 -11.68
C GLU A 75 -29.80 11.86 -11.27
N LYS A 76 -28.76 11.06 -11.05
CA LYS A 76 -28.92 9.70 -10.55
C LYS A 76 -28.05 9.49 -9.33
N PHE A 77 -28.64 9.01 -8.25
CA PHE A 77 -27.86 8.53 -7.11
C PHE A 77 -27.20 7.19 -7.45
N VAL A 78 -25.89 7.10 -7.28
CA VAL A 78 -25.08 5.94 -7.62
C VAL A 78 -24.19 5.57 -6.43
N SER A 79 -24.06 4.26 -6.17
CA SER A 79 -22.98 3.71 -5.35
C SER A 79 -21.99 2.97 -6.25
N ILE A 80 -20.70 3.29 -6.11
CA ILE A 80 -19.59 2.69 -6.86
C ILE A 80 -18.64 2.05 -5.86
N VAL A 81 -18.33 0.77 -6.07
CA VAL A 81 -17.30 0.07 -5.31
C VAL A 81 -16.04 -0.08 -6.16
N VAL A 82 -14.92 0.41 -5.65
CA VAL A 82 -13.59 0.22 -6.22
C VAL A 82 -12.86 -0.81 -5.39
N ARG A 83 -12.65 -2.01 -5.94
CA ARG A 83 -11.93 -3.09 -5.25
C ARG A 83 -10.44 -2.80 -5.19
N THR A 84 -9.83 -3.13 -4.05
CA THR A 84 -8.38 -3.03 -3.89
C THR A 84 -7.69 -4.17 -4.63
N ASN A 85 -6.66 -3.85 -5.39
CA ASN A 85 -5.74 -4.85 -5.94
C ASN A 85 -4.62 -5.11 -4.94
N ARG A 86 -4.39 -6.38 -4.60
CA ARG A 86 -3.26 -6.77 -3.76
C ARG A 86 -2.03 -6.95 -4.62
N HIS A 87 -1.02 -6.14 -4.35
CA HIS A 87 0.31 -6.30 -4.93
C HIS A 87 1.22 -6.97 -3.90
N THR A 88 1.87 -8.06 -4.30
CA THR A 88 2.93 -8.68 -3.52
C THR A 88 4.26 -8.23 -4.09
N TRP A 89 5.13 -7.73 -3.23
CA TRP A 89 6.51 -7.40 -3.58
C TRP A 89 7.46 -8.29 -2.79
N THR A 90 8.60 -8.59 -3.39
CA THR A 90 9.69 -9.33 -2.75
C THR A 90 10.91 -8.42 -2.72
N ILE A 91 11.52 -8.25 -1.54
CA ILE A 91 12.83 -7.59 -1.44
C ILE A 91 13.88 -8.61 -1.87
N ALA A 92 14.48 -8.39 -3.03
CA ALA A 92 15.64 -9.16 -3.45
C ALA A 92 16.91 -8.59 -2.76
N PRO A 93 17.80 -9.45 -2.23
CA PRO A 93 19.11 -8.99 -1.78
C PRO A 93 19.89 -8.43 -2.98
N ARG A 94 20.71 -7.39 -2.73
CA ARG A 94 21.65 -6.92 -3.75
C ARG A 94 22.68 -8.03 -3.99
N VAL A 95 22.73 -8.55 -5.21
CA VAL A 95 23.86 -9.38 -5.65
C VAL A 95 25.06 -8.45 -5.73
N ALA A 96 26.08 -8.68 -4.88
CA ALA A 96 27.35 -7.99 -4.99
C ALA A 96 27.91 -8.29 -6.39
N SER A 97 28.06 -7.27 -7.23
CA SER A 97 28.67 -7.44 -8.55
C SER A 97 30.15 -7.77 -8.37
N ASP A 98 30.70 -8.68 -9.19
CA ASP A 98 32.11 -9.08 -9.14
C ASP A 98 33.11 -7.91 -9.22
N ALA A 99 32.68 -6.75 -9.74
CA ALA A 99 33.45 -5.51 -9.75
C ALA A 99 33.73 -4.92 -8.34
N GLU A 100 32.90 -5.24 -7.34
CA GLU A 100 33.12 -4.82 -5.94
C GLU A 100 34.04 -5.80 -5.19
N ASN A 101 34.29 -6.97 -5.77
CA ASN A 101 35.08 -8.06 -5.18
C ASN A 101 36.57 -8.01 -5.56
N ASP A 102 36.96 -7.17 -6.53
CA ASP A 102 38.37 -7.04 -6.96
C ASP A 102 39.16 -6.03 -6.11
N LEU A 103 38.46 -5.13 -5.40
CA LEU A 103 39.07 -4.19 -4.44
C LEU A 103 39.29 -4.80 -3.05
N THR A 104 38.69 -5.95 -2.74
CA THR A 104 38.77 -6.60 -1.42
C THR A 104 39.87 -7.65 -1.32
N ARG A 105 40.55 -8.00 -2.42
CA ARG A 105 41.65 -9.01 -2.41
C ARG A 105 42.93 -8.57 -1.71
N HIS A 106 43.13 -7.27 -1.42
CA HIS A 106 44.33 -6.76 -0.74
C HIS A 106 44.12 -6.32 0.72
N SER A 107 42.94 -6.52 1.33
CA SER A 107 42.72 -6.13 2.74
C SER A 107 42.07 -7.24 3.57
N SER A 108 42.70 -8.41 3.53
CA SER A 108 42.47 -9.46 4.53
C SER A 108 43.14 -9.07 5.84
N ARG A 109 42.38 -8.43 6.76
CA ARG A 109 42.24 -8.80 8.20
C ARG A 109 41.84 -7.69 9.17
N LYS A 110 41.67 -6.42 8.79
CA LYS A 110 41.48 -5.33 9.78
C LYS A 110 40.37 -4.32 9.52
N SER A 111 39.37 -4.63 8.70
CA SER A 111 38.26 -3.70 8.45
C SER A 111 37.24 -3.60 9.60
N TRP A 112 37.08 -4.66 10.42
CA TRP A 112 36.08 -4.67 11.50
C TRP A 112 36.49 -3.84 12.73
N GLU A 113 37.78 -3.59 12.95
CA GLU A 113 38.27 -2.71 14.03
C GLU A 113 38.18 -1.22 13.67
N LEU A 114 38.08 -0.88 12.39
CA LEU A 114 38.21 0.51 11.91
C LEU A 114 36.89 1.23 11.60
N GLY A 115 35.73 0.59 11.82
CA GLY A 115 34.44 1.27 11.67
C GLY A 115 34.19 1.88 10.28
N LEU A 116 34.88 1.40 9.23
CA LEU A 116 34.72 1.90 7.87
C LEU A 116 33.72 1.02 7.13
N GLY A 117 32.56 1.63 6.86
CA GLY A 117 31.36 1.01 6.33
C GLY A 117 31.56 0.32 4.98
N LEU A 118 31.25 -0.97 4.96
CA LEU A 118 30.77 -1.70 3.79
C LEU A 118 29.39 -2.23 4.15
N ALA A 119 28.43 -1.99 3.25
CA ALA A 119 26.99 -2.05 3.48
C ALA A 119 26.57 -3.33 4.23
N ARG A 120 26.16 -3.16 5.49
CA ARG A 120 25.51 -4.21 6.26
C ARG A 120 24.22 -4.60 5.53
N GLU A 121 23.99 -5.90 5.39
CA GLU A 121 22.63 -6.45 5.51
C GLU A 121 21.96 -5.72 6.65
N ALA A 122 20.87 -4.98 6.37
CA ALA A 122 20.14 -4.26 7.38
C ALA A 122 19.59 -5.28 8.37
N ARG A 123 20.34 -5.54 9.46
CA ARG A 123 19.84 -6.37 10.56
C ARG A 123 18.60 -5.66 11.06
N PRO A 124 17.42 -6.31 11.03
CA PRO A 124 16.22 -5.69 11.56
C PRO A 124 16.50 -5.35 13.03
N TRP A 125 16.44 -4.05 13.34
CA TRP A 125 16.54 -3.47 14.68
C TRP A 125 15.50 -4.00 15.67
N THR A 126 14.53 -4.77 15.18
CA THR A 126 13.53 -5.48 15.97
C THR A 126 13.52 -6.95 15.56
N CYS A 127 13.86 -7.84 16.48
CA CYS A 127 13.74 -9.29 16.33
C CYS A 127 12.29 -9.79 16.43
N VAL A 128 11.32 -8.98 16.00
CA VAL A 128 9.88 -9.28 16.11
C VAL A 128 9.31 -9.68 14.76
N ASN A 129 9.99 -10.61 14.07
CA ASN A 129 9.37 -11.32 12.96
C ASN A 129 9.12 -12.75 13.42
N ASN A 130 7.87 -12.99 13.81
CA ASN A 130 7.32 -14.31 14.16
C ASN A 130 7.15 -15.19 12.90
N CYS A 131 8.05 -15.06 11.93
CA CYS A 131 8.09 -15.87 10.73
C CYS A 131 8.71 -17.22 11.11
N THR A 132 7.85 -18.20 11.39
CA THR A 132 8.25 -19.59 11.62
C THR A 132 9.14 -20.07 10.49
N GLN A 133 10.38 -20.43 10.84
CA GLN A 133 11.21 -21.27 9.98
C GLN A 133 10.44 -22.57 9.72
N SER A 134 10.18 -22.87 8.46
CA SER A 134 9.73 -24.20 8.08
C SER A 134 10.83 -25.19 8.44
N GLN A 135 10.64 -25.95 9.51
CA GLN A 135 11.42 -27.16 9.75
C GLN A 135 10.99 -28.18 8.69
N THR A 136 11.75 -28.29 7.62
CA THR A 136 11.76 -29.51 6.80
C THR A 136 12.49 -30.61 7.59
N PRO A 137 12.03 -31.86 7.49
CA PRO A 137 12.46 -32.97 8.37
C PRO A 137 13.94 -33.32 8.23
#